data_AF-A0AB34ZGG5-F1
#
_entry.id   AF-A0AB34ZGG5-F1
#
_cell.length_a   1.000
_cell.length_b   1.000
_cell.length_c   1.000
_cell.angle_alpha   90.00
_cell.angle_beta   90.00
_cell.angle_gamma   90.00
#
_symmetry.space_group_name_H-M   'P 1'
#
loop_
_entity.id
_entity.type
_entity.pdbx_description
1 polymer ?
#
loop_
_entity_poly.entity_id
_entity_poly.type
_entity_poly.pdbx_seq_one_letter_code
_entity_poly.pdbx_strand_id
1 'polypeptide(L)'
;MSAPARRVLVREWMGHGASERRALAAIGMSASALRYCPGEDRNVELRERIVALAHRHRRYGVGMIYLKLRQEGRIVNYKRVERLYREQQLQVRRRKRKKVPVGERQPLLRPAQANQVWSMDFVFDRTAEGRVVKCLVIVDDATHEAVTIDVERAISGHGVVRVLDRLAHSRVMTHRFPLRSCG
;
A
#
# COMPACT_ATOMS: atom_id res chain seq x y z
N MET A 1 2.89 -32.29 25.66
CA MET A 1 2.83 -33.17 24.46
C MET A 1 1.49 -33.04 23.77
N SER A 2 1.48 -32.98 22.43
CA SER A 2 0.24 -32.89 21.64
C SER A 2 -0.49 -34.24 21.55
N ALA A 3 -1.80 -34.21 21.24
CA ALA A 3 -2.59 -35.42 21.07
C ALA A 3 -2.08 -36.38 19.97
N PRO A 4 -1.52 -35.91 18.82
CA PRO A 4 -0.87 -36.80 17.86
C PRO A 4 0.37 -37.49 18.44
N ALA A 5 1.21 -36.78 19.20
CA ALA A 5 2.42 -37.34 19.79
C ALA A 5 2.11 -38.45 20.81
N ARG A 6 1.10 -38.25 21.66
CA ARG A 6 0.61 -39.29 22.59
C ARG A 6 0.09 -40.53 21.84
N ARG A 7 -0.59 -40.33 20.69
CA ARG A 7 -1.10 -41.42 19.84
C ARG A 7 0.02 -42.31 19.30
N VAL A 8 1.14 -41.72 18.89
CA VAL A 8 2.32 -42.45 18.41
C VAL A 8 2.90 -43.32 19.53
N LEU A 9 3.11 -42.74 20.72
CA LEU A 9 3.67 -43.47 21.85
C LEU A 9 2.79 -44.63 22.33
N VAL A 10 1.46 -44.46 22.31
CA VAL A 10 0.54 -45.55 22.67
C VAL A 10 0.68 -46.72 21.69
N ARG A 11 0.77 -46.43 20.39
CA ARG A 11 0.97 -47.47 19.35
C ARG A 11 2.33 -48.15 19.47
N GLU A 12 3.37 -47.40 19.77
CA GLU A 12 4.73 -47.91 19.98
C GLU A 12 4.79 -48.86 21.19
N TRP A 13 4.24 -48.44 22.33
CA TRP A 13 4.15 -49.29 23.53
C TRP A 13 3.33 -50.56 23.31
N MET A 14 2.23 -50.46 22.56
CA MET A 14 1.46 -51.64 22.15
C MET A 14 2.28 -52.56 21.24
N GLY A 15 3.10 -52.01 20.35
CA GLY A 15 4.05 -52.77 19.52
C GLY A 15 5.13 -53.50 20.33
N HIS A 16 5.49 -52.97 21.50
CA HIS A 16 6.41 -53.60 22.46
C HIS A 16 5.71 -54.56 23.45
N GLY A 17 4.44 -54.92 23.22
CA GLY A 17 3.73 -55.92 24.01
C GLY A 17 2.90 -55.39 25.18
N ALA A 18 2.77 -54.08 25.36
CA ALA A 18 1.85 -53.52 26.34
C ALA A 18 0.39 -53.68 25.88
N SER A 19 -0.53 -54.01 26.79
CA SER A 19 -1.96 -53.99 26.47
C SER A 19 -2.44 -52.55 26.24
N GLU A 20 -3.44 -52.37 25.37
CA GLU A 20 -4.00 -51.04 25.04
C GLU A 20 -4.37 -50.25 26.30
N ARG A 21 -5.01 -50.91 27.30
CA ARG A 21 -5.35 -50.28 28.59
C ARG A 21 -4.12 -49.80 29.36
N ARG A 22 -3.05 -50.58 29.39
CA ARG A 22 -1.81 -50.25 30.13
C ARG A 22 -1.07 -49.10 29.46
N ALA A 23 -0.99 -49.11 28.12
CA ALA A 23 -0.39 -48.04 27.34
C ALA A 23 -1.17 -46.72 27.46
N LEU A 24 -2.51 -46.78 27.37
CA LEU A 24 -3.39 -45.61 27.52
C LEU A 24 -3.32 -45.01 28.93
N ALA A 25 -3.28 -45.84 29.97
CA ALA A 25 -3.15 -45.39 31.36
C ALA A 25 -1.80 -44.74 31.63
N ALA A 26 -0.70 -45.34 31.16
CA ALA A 26 0.64 -44.78 31.34
C ALA A 26 0.86 -43.45 30.60
N ILE A 27 0.28 -43.30 29.41
CA ILE A 27 0.46 -42.12 28.56
C ILE A 27 -0.61 -41.03 28.82
N GLY A 28 -1.69 -41.36 29.51
CA GLY A 28 -2.79 -40.44 29.81
C GLY A 28 -3.57 -40.04 28.56
N MET A 29 -4.10 -41.03 27.83
CA MET A 29 -4.91 -40.85 26.63
C MET A 29 -6.19 -41.69 26.71
N SER A 30 -7.31 -41.18 26.20
CA SER A 30 -8.54 -41.97 26.08
C SER A 30 -8.50 -42.90 24.86
N ALA A 31 -9.19 -44.04 24.93
CA ALA A 31 -9.33 -44.96 23.80
C ALA A 31 -9.99 -44.29 22.58
N SER A 32 -10.94 -43.36 22.82
CA SER A 32 -11.58 -42.58 21.75
C SER A 32 -10.58 -41.69 21.00
N ALA A 33 -9.63 -41.07 21.71
CA ALA A 33 -8.59 -40.25 21.09
C ALA A 33 -7.56 -41.09 20.31
N LEU A 34 -7.28 -42.33 20.74
CA LEU A 34 -6.44 -43.27 20.00
C LEU A 34 -7.08 -43.67 18.66
N ARG A 35 -8.39 -43.93 18.69
CA ARG A 35 -9.20 -44.39 17.53
C ARG A 35 -9.65 -43.25 16.62
N TYR A 36 -9.46 -42.00 17.03
CA TYR A 36 -9.87 -40.84 16.25
C TYR A 36 -9.09 -40.75 14.94
N CYS A 37 -9.80 -40.94 13.83
CA CYS A 37 -9.34 -40.64 12.49
C CYS A 37 -9.91 -39.27 12.07
N PRO A 38 -9.06 -38.29 11.71
CA PRO A 38 -9.54 -37.05 11.11
C PRO A 38 -10.38 -37.36 9.87
N GLY A 39 -11.51 -36.68 9.72
CA GLY A 39 -12.30 -36.76 8.48
C GLY A 39 -11.54 -36.17 7.29
N GLU A 40 -11.95 -36.53 6.07
CA GLU A 40 -11.36 -36.02 4.83
C GLU A 40 -11.40 -34.49 4.76
N ASP A 41 -10.32 -33.86 4.26
CA ASP A 41 -10.29 -32.42 4.04
C ASP A 41 -11.18 -32.05 2.84
N ARG A 42 -12.43 -31.69 3.14
CA ARG A 42 -13.41 -31.20 2.15
C ARG A 42 -13.01 -29.90 1.45
N ASN A 43 -11.83 -29.34 1.75
CA ASN A 43 -11.32 -28.12 1.12
C ASN A 43 -10.30 -28.38 0.01
N VAL A 44 -9.86 -29.62 -0.23
CA VAL A 44 -8.80 -29.92 -1.21
C VAL A 44 -9.15 -29.36 -2.59
N GLU A 45 -10.30 -29.75 -3.15
CA GLU A 45 -10.74 -29.30 -4.48
C GLU A 45 -10.90 -27.77 -4.56
N LEU A 46 -11.47 -27.16 -3.52
CA LEU A 46 -11.67 -25.70 -3.47
C LEU A 46 -10.33 -24.96 -3.37
N ARG A 47 -9.38 -25.49 -2.60
CA ARG A 47 -8.03 -24.92 -2.45
C ARG A 47 -7.28 -24.96 -3.77
N GLU A 48 -7.28 -26.11 -4.45
CA GLU A 48 -6.68 -26.27 -5.76
C GLU A 48 -7.28 -25.29 -6.77
N ARG A 49 -8.60 -25.12 -6.75
CA ARG A 49 -9.26 -24.17 -7.65
C ARG A 49 -8.89 -22.71 -7.35
N ILE A 50 -8.84 -22.32 -6.07
CA ILE A 50 -8.40 -21.00 -5.63
C ILE A 50 -6.97 -20.72 -6.11
N VAL A 51 -6.06 -21.68 -5.93
CA VAL A 51 -4.65 -21.58 -6.36
C VAL A 51 -4.56 -21.44 -7.87
N ALA A 52 -5.27 -22.26 -8.63
CA ALA A 52 -5.31 -22.17 -10.10
C ALA A 52 -5.79 -20.79 -10.59
N LEU A 53 -6.86 -20.24 -9.99
CA LEU A 53 -7.36 -18.91 -10.33
C LEU A 53 -6.38 -17.80 -9.96
N ALA A 54 -5.71 -17.90 -8.81
CA ALA A 54 -4.72 -16.92 -8.37
C ALA A 54 -3.46 -16.92 -9.28
N HIS A 55 -3.02 -18.09 -9.74
CA HIS A 55 -1.92 -18.18 -10.70
C HIS A 55 -2.30 -17.63 -12.07
N ARG A 56 -3.51 -17.92 -12.56
CA ARG A 56 -4.03 -17.37 -13.82
C ARG A 56 -4.19 -15.85 -13.75
N HIS A 57 -4.61 -15.32 -12.60
CA HIS A 57 -4.90 -13.90 -12.39
C HIS A 57 -4.06 -13.30 -11.25
N ARG A 58 -2.75 -13.15 -11.47
CA ARG A 58 -1.79 -12.70 -10.44
C ARG A 58 -2.08 -11.35 -9.76
N ARG A 59 -2.95 -10.52 -10.33
CA ARG A 59 -3.35 -9.20 -9.78
C ARG A 59 -4.64 -9.25 -8.95
N TYR A 60 -5.33 -10.38 -8.94
CA TYR A 60 -6.61 -10.51 -8.26
C TYR A 60 -6.40 -10.81 -6.79
N GLY A 61 -6.99 -9.98 -5.93
CA GLY A 61 -7.13 -10.29 -4.51
C GLY A 61 -8.30 -11.26 -4.27
N VAL A 62 -8.47 -11.63 -3.00
CA VAL A 62 -9.51 -12.58 -2.54
C VAL A 62 -10.92 -12.26 -3.07
N GLY A 63 -11.32 -10.99 -3.09
CA GLY A 63 -12.63 -10.58 -3.60
C GLY A 63 -12.85 -10.93 -5.07
N MET A 64 -11.82 -10.77 -5.90
CA MET A 64 -11.93 -11.12 -7.31
C MET A 64 -11.90 -12.63 -7.54
N ILE A 65 -11.10 -13.36 -6.76
CA ILE A 65 -11.11 -14.83 -6.82
C ILE A 65 -12.47 -15.38 -6.39
N TYR A 66 -13.08 -14.83 -5.35
CA TYR A 66 -14.43 -15.17 -4.92
C TYR A 66 -15.47 -14.94 -6.03
N LEU A 67 -15.41 -13.80 -6.72
CA LEU A 67 -16.29 -13.52 -7.86
C LEU A 67 -16.07 -14.51 -9.01
N LYS A 68 -14.82 -14.91 -9.30
CA LYS A 68 -14.53 -15.94 -10.31
C LYS A 68 -15.11 -17.30 -9.94
N LEU A 69 -15.00 -17.70 -8.67
CA LEU A 69 -15.63 -18.93 -8.20
C LEU A 69 -17.16 -18.90 -8.35
N ARG A 70 -17.80 -17.75 -8.10
CA ARG A 70 -19.24 -17.60 -8.35
C ARG A 70 -19.61 -17.64 -9.83
N GLN A 71 -18.79 -17.06 -10.71
CA GLN A 71 -18.99 -17.14 -12.17
C GLN A 71 -18.89 -18.58 -12.68
N GLU A 72 -18.12 -19.43 -12.02
CA GLU A 72 -18.04 -20.88 -12.29
C GLU A 72 -19.20 -21.68 -11.66
N GLY A 73 -20.19 -21.02 -11.06
CA GLY A 73 -21.34 -21.66 -10.43
C GLY A 73 -21.07 -22.23 -9.03
N ARG A 74 -19.87 -22.00 -8.44
CA ARG A 74 -19.56 -22.54 -7.11
C ARG A 74 -20.18 -21.67 -6.01
N ILE A 75 -21.11 -22.26 -5.26
CA ILE A 75 -21.74 -21.61 -4.09
C ILE A 75 -20.85 -21.86 -2.87
N VAL A 76 -19.94 -20.91 -2.59
CA VAL A 76 -19.04 -20.95 -1.44
C VAL A 76 -19.17 -19.69 -0.60
N ASN A 77 -18.97 -19.78 0.71
CA ASN A 77 -18.95 -18.60 1.57
C ASN A 77 -17.65 -17.81 1.36
N TYR A 78 -17.75 -16.48 1.24
CA TYR A 78 -16.60 -15.58 1.13
C TYR A 78 -15.54 -15.82 2.22
N LYS A 79 -15.96 -15.95 3.50
CA LYS A 79 -15.03 -16.18 4.63
C LYS A 79 -14.23 -17.47 4.47
N ARG A 80 -14.84 -18.50 3.87
CA ARG A 80 -14.16 -19.79 3.59
C ARG A 80 -13.10 -19.61 2.51
N VAL A 81 -13.42 -18.87 1.45
CA VAL A 81 -12.45 -18.55 0.38
C VAL A 81 -11.31 -17.71 0.94
N GLU A 82 -11.61 -16.70 1.74
CA GLU A 82 -10.61 -15.84 2.36
C GLU A 82 -9.64 -16.60 3.27
N ARG A 83 -10.17 -17.50 4.11
CA ARG A 83 -9.34 -18.38 4.95
C ARG A 83 -8.39 -19.23 4.12
N LEU A 84 -8.90 -19.95 3.11
CA LEU A 84 -8.09 -20.81 2.25
C LEU A 84 -7.07 -20.00 1.43
N TYR A 85 -7.47 -18.85 0.91
CA TYR A 85 -6.59 -17.94 0.19
C TYR A 85 -5.43 -17.46 1.07
N ARG A 86 -5.69 -17.17 2.35
CA ARG A 86 -4.67 -16.78 3.31
C ARG A 86 -3.74 -17.92 3.70
N GLU A 87 -4.27 -19.11 3.92
CA GLU A 87 -3.50 -20.32 4.21
C GLU A 87 -2.53 -20.67 3.06
N GLN A 88 -2.92 -20.36 1.81
CA GLN A 88 -2.07 -20.53 0.62
C GLN A 88 -1.13 -19.33 0.35
N GLN A 89 -1.10 -18.33 1.24
CA GLN A 89 -0.22 -17.16 1.13
C GLN A 89 -0.34 -16.39 -0.20
N LEU A 90 -1.55 -16.33 -0.76
CA LEU A 90 -1.80 -15.76 -2.09
C LEU A 90 -1.96 -14.23 -2.08
N GLN A 91 -1.67 -13.53 -0.99
CA GLN A 91 -1.96 -12.09 -0.89
C GLN A 91 -1.20 -11.27 -1.95
N VAL A 92 -1.95 -10.48 -2.72
CA VAL A 92 -1.38 -9.58 -3.72
C VAL A 92 -0.55 -8.51 -3.02
N ARG A 93 0.76 -8.51 -3.27
CA ARG A 93 1.67 -7.51 -2.70
C ARG A 93 1.42 -6.14 -3.31
N ARG A 94 1.28 -5.12 -2.47
CA ARG A 94 1.27 -3.72 -2.93
C ARG A 94 2.61 -3.39 -3.57
N ARG A 95 2.58 -2.86 -4.80
CA ARG A 95 3.79 -2.38 -5.49
C ARG A 95 4.34 -1.19 -4.74
N LYS A 96 5.57 -1.29 -4.21
CA LYS A 96 6.27 -0.15 -3.61
C LYS A 96 6.64 0.83 -4.74
N ARG A 97 6.31 2.11 -4.57
CA ARG A 97 6.76 3.18 -5.50
C ARG A 97 8.29 3.22 -5.46
N LYS A 98 8.96 3.08 -6.62
CA LYS A 98 10.40 3.26 -6.70
C LYS A 98 10.72 4.70 -6.28
N LYS A 99 11.53 4.89 -5.23
CA LYS A 99 12.05 6.22 -4.90
C LYS A 99 13.08 6.57 -5.97
N VAL A 100 12.90 7.70 -6.64
CA VAL A 100 13.95 8.27 -7.50
C VAL A 100 15.08 8.71 -6.56
N PRO A 101 16.34 8.31 -6.81
CA PRO A 101 17.47 8.81 -6.03
C PRO A 101 17.47 10.34 -6.07
N VAL A 102 17.59 10.98 -4.92
CA VAL A 102 17.74 12.44 -4.85
C VAL A 102 19.11 12.74 -5.47
N GLY A 103 19.14 13.41 -6.63
CA GLY A 103 20.38 13.84 -7.26
C GLY A 103 21.17 14.80 -6.36
N GLU A 104 22.46 15.01 -6.66
CA GLU A 104 23.28 16.01 -5.96
C GLU A 104 22.62 17.39 -6.04
N ARG A 105 22.23 17.91 -4.88
CA ARG A 105 21.65 19.25 -4.78
C ARG A 105 22.77 20.26 -4.88
N GLN A 106 22.79 21.07 -5.94
CA GLN A 106 23.67 22.23 -5.99
C GLN A 106 23.31 23.19 -4.85
N PRO A 107 24.30 23.77 -4.15
CA PRO A 107 24.04 24.76 -3.11
C PRO A 107 23.31 25.97 -3.72
N LEU A 108 22.22 26.39 -3.07
CA LEU A 108 21.46 27.57 -3.47
C LEU A 108 22.31 28.82 -3.20
N LEU A 109 22.70 29.53 -4.26
CA LEU A 109 23.28 30.87 -4.15
C LEU A 109 22.21 31.79 -3.56
N ARG A 110 22.47 32.35 -2.37
CA ARG A 110 21.58 33.35 -1.77
C ARG A 110 21.83 34.71 -2.44
N PRO A 111 20.80 35.38 -2.95
CA PRO A 111 20.94 36.75 -3.46
C PRO A 111 21.37 37.70 -2.33
N ALA A 112 22.15 38.72 -2.69
CA ALA A 112 22.70 39.70 -1.75
C ALA A 112 21.77 40.90 -1.55
N GLN A 113 20.85 41.15 -2.48
CA GLN A 113 19.94 42.28 -2.46
C GLN A 113 18.52 41.86 -2.84
N ALA A 114 17.54 42.61 -2.35
CA ALA A 114 16.15 42.48 -2.76
C ALA A 114 16.00 42.63 -4.27
N ASN A 115 15.02 41.92 -4.84
CA ASN A 115 14.66 41.89 -6.25
C ASN A 115 15.81 41.41 -7.18
N GLN A 116 16.70 40.54 -6.70
CA GLN A 116 17.70 39.86 -7.54
C GLN A 116 17.24 38.49 -8.04
N VAL A 117 16.59 37.70 -7.17
CA VAL A 117 16.08 36.36 -7.49
C VAL A 117 14.71 36.21 -6.84
N TRP A 118 13.74 35.75 -7.61
CA TRP A 118 12.42 35.37 -7.12
C TRP A 118 12.21 33.88 -7.32
N SER A 119 11.74 33.23 -6.26
CA SER A 119 11.20 31.88 -6.31
C SER A 119 9.70 31.94 -6.50
N MET A 120 9.17 31.07 -7.37
CA MET A 120 7.73 30.92 -7.55
C MET A 120 7.29 29.47 -7.42
N ASP A 121 6.10 29.28 -6.86
CA ASP A 121 5.48 27.97 -6.71
C ASP A 121 3.94 28.06 -6.80
N PHE A 122 3.29 26.93 -7.05
CA PHE A 122 1.85 26.77 -7.07
C PHE A 122 1.35 26.01 -5.85
N VAL A 123 0.60 26.70 -5.00
CA VAL A 123 -0.11 26.07 -3.89
C VAL A 123 -1.54 25.76 -4.33
N PHE A 124 -2.00 24.54 -4.04
CA PHE A 124 -3.36 24.11 -4.34
C PHE A 124 -4.16 24.01 -3.06
N ASP A 125 -5.35 24.60 -3.05
CA ASP A 125 -6.29 24.50 -1.94
C ASP A 125 -7.71 24.20 -2.46
N ARG A 126 -8.67 23.98 -1.56
CA ARG A 126 -10.08 23.74 -1.90
C ARG A 126 -10.99 24.63 -1.09
N THR A 127 -11.99 25.19 -1.75
CA THR A 127 -13.08 25.91 -1.08
C THR A 127 -13.99 24.94 -0.34
N ALA A 128 -14.87 25.46 0.53
CA ALA A 128 -15.85 24.65 1.27
C ALA A 128 -16.72 23.76 0.35
N GLU A 129 -16.99 24.21 -0.88
CA GLU A 129 -17.69 23.45 -1.93
C GLU A 129 -16.85 22.32 -2.59
N GLY A 130 -15.61 22.11 -2.15
CA GLY A 130 -14.70 21.09 -2.72
C GLY A 130 -14.02 21.49 -4.04
N ARG A 131 -14.26 22.71 -4.54
CA ARG A 131 -13.65 23.22 -5.79
C ARG A 131 -12.21 23.67 -5.54
N VAL A 132 -11.29 23.22 -6.39
CA VAL A 132 -9.87 23.57 -6.29
C VAL A 132 -9.65 25.06 -6.61
N VAL A 133 -8.73 25.68 -5.89
CA VAL A 133 -8.12 26.98 -6.21
C VAL A 133 -6.62 26.79 -6.35
N LYS A 134 -5.99 27.56 -7.24
CA LYS A 134 -4.54 27.60 -7.43
C LYS A 134 -4.05 28.96 -7.00
N CYS A 135 -3.00 28.97 -6.19
CA CYS A 135 -2.33 30.18 -5.75
C CYS A 135 -0.92 30.19 -6.33
N LEU A 136 -0.62 31.15 -7.23
CA LEU A 136 0.75 31.44 -7.63
C LEU A 136 1.38 32.31 -6.56
N VAL A 137 2.36 31.74 -5.86
CA VAL A 137 3.12 32.43 -4.82
C VAL A 137 4.47 32.82 -5.41
N ILE A 138 4.84 34.09 -5.31
CA ILE A 138 6.16 34.60 -5.68
C ILE A 138 6.79 35.21 -4.45
N VAL A 139 8.00 34.78 -4.12
CA VAL A 139 8.76 35.20 -2.94
C VAL A 139 10.10 35.76 -3.39
N ASP A 140 10.55 36.81 -2.72
CA ASP A 140 11.90 37.32 -2.87
C ASP A 140 12.90 36.51 -2.04
N ASP A 141 13.92 35.95 -2.69
CA ASP A 141 14.86 35.04 -2.04
C ASP A 141 15.83 35.74 -1.08
N ALA A 142 16.00 37.07 -1.15
CA ALA A 142 16.87 37.83 -0.26
C ALA A 142 16.13 38.27 1.01
N THR A 143 14.89 38.75 0.85
CA THR A 143 14.10 39.33 1.96
C THR A 143 13.10 38.34 2.56
N HIS A 144 12.83 37.22 1.88
CA HIS A 144 11.71 36.32 2.18
C HIS A 144 10.33 37.01 2.16
N GLU A 145 10.22 38.15 1.49
CA GLU A 145 8.96 38.86 1.31
C GLU A 145 8.08 38.13 0.28
N ALA A 146 6.79 37.94 0.58
CA ALA A 146 5.82 37.50 -0.41
C ALA A 146 5.53 38.66 -1.39
N VAL A 147 6.17 38.61 -2.56
CA VAL A 147 6.02 39.61 -3.62
C VAL A 147 4.60 39.62 -4.16
N THR A 148 4.01 38.44 -4.36
CA THR A 148 2.60 38.31 -4.71
C THR A 148 2.02 36.94 -4.36
N ILE A 149 0.71 36.90 -4.16
CA ILE A 149 -0.10 35.68 -4.09
C ILE A 149 -1.30 35.89 -5.00
N ASP A 150 -1.22 35.35 -6.21
CA ASP A 150 -2.29 35.47 -7.21
C ASP A 150 -3.15 34.20 -7.21
N VAL A 151 -4.45 34.35 -6.95
CA VAL A 151 -5.37 33.22 -6.73
C VAL A 151 -6.37 33.14 -7.88
N GLU A 152 -6.30 32.06 -8.66
CA GLU A 152 -7.27 31.78 -9.72
C GLU A 152 -7.72 30.31 -9.68
N ARG A 153 -8.86 30.00 -10.32
CA ARG A 153 -9.31 28.60 -10.48
C ARG A 153 -8.38 27.80 -11.40
N ALA A 154 -7.75 28.47 -12.35
CA ALA A 154 -6.76 27.89 -13.25
C ALA A 154 -5.76 28.96 -13.70
N ILE A 155 -4.49 28.77 -13.38
CA ILE A 155 -3.40 29.64 -13.84
C ILE A 155 -2.73 28.97 -15.03
N SER A 156 -2.77 29.63 -16.20
CA SER A 156 -2.06 29.22 -17.40
C SER A 156 -0.69 29.89 -17.48
N GLY A 157 0.19 29.45 -18.38
CA GLY A 157 1.48 30.12 -18.63
C GLY A 157 1.31 31.61 -18.96
N HIS A 158 0.31 31.97 -19.76
CA HIS A 158 -0.03 33.37 -20.02
C HIS A 158 -0.45 34.13 -18.75
N GLY A 159 -1.19 33.46 -17.85
CA GLY A 159 -1.54 34.02 -16.54
C GLY A 159 -0.31 34.37 -15.72
N VAL A 160 0.67 33.46 -15.67
CA VAL A 160 1.96 33.71 -15.00
C VAL A 160 2.69 34.90 -15.62
N VAL A 161 2.78 34.97 -16.95
CA VAL A 161 3.43 36.09 -17.65
C VAL A 161 2.78 37.43 -17.30
N ARG A 162 1.45 37.53 -17.30
CA ARG A 162 0.76 38.77 -16.91
C ARG A 162 1.09 39.21 -15.48
N VAL A 163 1.19 38.27 -14.54
CA VAL A 163 1.55 38.57 -13.15
C VAL A 163 2.97 39.11 -13.08
N LEU A 164 3.91 38.45 -13.77
CA LEU A 164 5.30 38.89 -13.83
C LEU A 164 5.46 40.26 -14.49
N ASP A 165 4.75 40.51 -15.60
CA ASP A 165 4.75 41.80 -16.27
C ASP A 165 4.25 42.90 -15.34
N ARG A 166 3.16 42.66 -14.59
CA ARG A 166 2.64 43.63 -13.62
C ARG A 166 3.68 43.94 -12.53
N LEU A 167 4.36 42.92 -12.02
CA LEU A 167 5.40 43.08 -11.00
C LEU A 167 6.64 43.83 -11.53
N ALA A 168 6.96 43.65 -12.82
CA ALA A 168 8.05 44.37 -13.47
C ALA A 168 7.80 45.87 -13.60
N HIS A 169 6.54 46.30 -13.70
CA HIS A 169 6.19 47.71 -13.75
C HIS A 169 6.09 48.36 -12.37
N SER A 170 5.74 47.60 -11.32
CA SER A 170 5.50 48.16 -9.98
C SER A 170 6.73 48.17 -9.08
N ARG A 171 7.75 47.35 -9.35
CA ARG A 171 9.00 47.31 -8.57
C ARG A 171 10.17 47.83 -9.40
N VAL A 172 11.03 48.67 -8.78
CA VAL A 172 12.27 49.14 -9.40
C VAL A 172 13.20 47.93 -9.57
N MET A 173 13.34 47.46 -10.80
CA MET A 173 14.14 46.29 -11.14
C MET A 173 15.55 46.70 -11.51
N THR A 174 16.54 46.15 -10.80
CA THR A 174 17.93 46.54 -11.04
C THR A 174 18.55 45.79 -12.23
N HIS A 175 18.14 44.56 -12.58
CA HIS A 175 18.58 43.83 -13.80
C HIS A 175 17.61 42.69 -14.21
N ARG A 176 17.74 42.18 -15.45
CA ARG A 176 16.91 41.12 -16.07
C ARG A 176 17.04 39.78 -15.31
N PHE A 177 15.94 39.27 -14.77
CA PHE A 177 15.89 38.14 -13.83
C PHE A 177 16.18 36.75 -14.44
N PRO A 178 16.95 35.89 -13.76
CA PRO A 178 16.80 34.44 -13.86
C PRO A 178 15.67 33.97 -12.94
N LEU A 179 14.51 33.63 -13.50
CA LEU A 179 13.42 32.98 -12.75
C LEU A 179 13.82 31.53 -12.45
N ARG A 180 13.68 31.10 -11.19
CA ARG A 180 13.86 29.70 -10.80
C ARG A 180 12.51 29.10 -10.44
N SER A 181 12.14 28.04 -11.15
CA SER A 181 11.02 27.19 -10.78
C SER A 181 11.46 26.25 -9.66
N CYS A 182 10.86 26.37 -8.49
CA CYS A 182 10.99 25.36 -7.43
C CYS A 182 10.06 24.20 -7.78
N GLY A 183 10.61 23.17 -8.44
CA GLY A 183 9.89 21.95 -8.82
C GLY A 183 10.57 20.69 -8.28
#